data_AF-A0A7V7WHB4-F1
#
_entry.id   AF-A0A7V7WHB4-F1
#
_cell.length_a   1.000
_cell.length_b   1.000
_cell.length_c   1.000
_cell.angle_alpha   90.00
_cell.angle_beta   90.00
_cell.angle_gamma   90.00
#
_symmetry.space_group_name_H-M   'P 1'
#
loop_
_entity.id
_entity.type
_entity.pdbx_description
1 polymer ?
#
loop_
_entity_poly.entity_id
_entity_poly.type
_entity_poly.pdbx_seq_one_letter_code
_entity_poly.pdbx_strand_id
1 'polypeptide(L)'
;MRKYFWLGLWAAAALAIPSLSLAALEQRFVEPDPILLEEIRELFPEGREVAPRLLDFRVDPNIRLYREAEIELTFLWEGAGFQNSFGYFLYQDLDADGVVSESEFSRRETLWENASQVGSGGELRSGETLVLGKFPAGTRMGFFLEANGYRDSNATYFTLDHLNPDGHRHLAMMATSDREWIVLGIEDLPWDRSDRDFNDLMFTVRADPQSALEEAIESGNIPVNRGPEPAPPSPDLPEAPEKIVGVPEPIREAAASAPAYLEGSGLGCRLSPASQETFERYAWRLQWAGLAYLYFKRRGKMP
;
A
#
# COMPACT_ATOMS: atom_id res chain seq x y z
N MET A 1 -18.62 -15.84 -54.63
CA MET A 1 -19.05 -15.39 -53.30
C MET A 1 -18.01 -14.41 -52.76
N ARG A 2 -18.28 -13.10 -52.77
CA ARG A 2 -17.39 -12.09 -52.18
C ARG A 2 -17.78 -11.90 -50.72
N LYS A 3 -16.85 -12.16 -49.81
CA LYS A 3 -17.01 -11.86 -48.38
C LYS A 3 -16.66 -10.39 -48.17
N TYR A 4 -17.60 -9.61 -47.65
CA TYR A 4 -17.38 -8.24 -47.23
C TYR A 4 -16.77 -8.27 -45.83
N PHE A 5 -15.51 -7.83 -45.72
CA PHE A 5 -14.92 -7.47 -44.43
C PHE A 5 -15.36 -6.05 -44.08
N TRP A 6 -16.17 -5.92 -43.03
CA TRP A 6 -16.43 -4.64 -42.39
C TRP A 6 -15.27 -4.34 -41.45
N LEU A 7 -14.33 -3.50 -41.89
CA LEU A 7 -13.40 -2.80 -41.00
C LEU A 7 -14.16 -1.60 -40.44
N GLY A 8 -14.73 -1.77 -39.25
CA GLY A 8 -15.22 -0.66 -38.46
C GLY A 8 -14.04 0.16 -37.97
N LEU A 9 -13.79 1.30 -38.61
CA LEU A 9 -12.80 2.27 -38.18
C LEU A 9 -13.38 3.03 -36.97
N TRP A 10 -13.10 2.57 -35.76
CA TRP A 10 -13.30 3.39 -34.57
C TRP A 10 -12.09 4.31 -34.42
N ALA A 11 -12.17 5.48 -35.04
CA ALA A 11 -11.24 6.57 -34.72
C ALA A 11 -11.62 7.09 -33.33
N ALA A 12 -10.99 6.55 -32.28
CA ALA A 12 -10.92 7.25 -31.01
C ALA A 12 -10.12 8.53 -31.27
N ALA A 13 -10.79 9.68 -31.33
CA ALA A 13 -10.10 10.95 -31.30
C ALA A 13 -9.41 11.04 -29.95
N ALA A 14 -8.11 10.74 -29.90
CA ALA A 14 -7.27 11.05 -28.76
C ALA A 14 -7.29 12.58 -28.61
N LEU A 15 -8.14 13.09 -27.73
CA LEU A 15 -8.05 14.47 -27.28
C LEU A 15 -6.66 14.61 -26.67
N ALA A 16 -5.79 15.35 -27.34
CA ALA A 16 -4.46 15.65 -26.82
C ALA A 16 -4.64 16.46 -25.54
N ILE A 17 -4.54 15.80 -24.38
CA ILE A 17 -4.49 16.46 -23.08
C ILE A 17 -3.10 17.11 -23.01
N PRO A 18 -2.99 18.43 -23.00
CA PRO A 18 -1.69 19.10 -22.98
C PRO A 18 -0.89 18.65 -21.74
N SER A 19 0.39 18.30 -21.96
CA SER A 19 1.33 18.02 -20.87
C SER A 19 1.66 19.31 -20.15
N LEU A 20 1.15 19.48 -18.93
CA LEU A 20 1.54 20.57 -18.05
C LEU A 20 2.76 20.11 -17.23
N SER A 21 3.77 20.97 -17.11
CA SER A 21 4.83 20.74 -16.14
C SER A 21 4.25 20.78 -14.73
N LEU A 22 4.90 20.13 -13.77
CA LEU A 22 4.46 20.15 -12.36
C LEU A 22 4.30 21.58 -11.80
N ALA A 23 5.17 22.51 -12.22
CA ALA A 23 5.09 23.93 -11.86
C ALA A 23 3.87 24.66 -12.43
N ALA A 24 3.19 24.07 -13.43
CA ALA A 24 1.96 24.58 -14.03
C ALA A 24 0.70 23.91 -13.49
N LEU A 25 0.83 22.84 -12.68
CA LEU A 25 -0.32 22.27 -11.98
C LEU A 25 -0.77 23.24 -10.88
N GLU A 26 -2.08 23.37 -10.73
CA GLU A 26 -2.63 24.08 -9.58
C GLU A 26 -2.33 23.26 -8.32
N GLN A 27 -1.66 23.90 -7.37
CA GLN A 27 -1.33 23.33 -6.07
C GLN A 27 -2.17 24.04 -5.02
N ARG A 28 -2.78 23.26 -4.14
CA ARG A 28 -3.54 23.79 -3.01
C ARG A 28 -3.38 22.92 -1.79
N PHE A 29 -3.80 23.45 -0.66
CA PHE A 29 -3.86 22.69 0.58
C PHE A 29 -5.32 22.35 0.89
N VAL A 30 -5.61 21.07 1.07
CA VAL A 30 -6.89 20.55 1.55
C VAL A 30 -6.62 19.88 2.87
N GLU A 31 -7.16 20.44 3.96
CA GLU A 31 -7.02 19.82 5.29
C GLU A 31 -7.64 18.40 5.24
N PRO A 32 -6.86 17.33 5.48
CA PRO A 32 -7.41 15.99 5.53
C PRO A 32 -8.38 15.85 6.69
N ASP A 33 -9.47 15.11 6.50
CA ASP A 33 -10.39 14.80 7.60
C ASP A 33 -9.64 14.02 8.70
N PRO A 34 -9.61 14.50 9.95
CA PRO A 34 -9.00 13.76 11.05
C PRO A 34 -9.52 12.34 11.21
N ILE A 35 -10.80 12.09 10.91
CA ILE A 35 -11.38 10.74 10.94
C ILE A 35 -10.74 9.86 9.87
N LEU A 36 -10.58 10.38 8.65
CA LEU A 36 -9.89 9.68 7.56
C LEU A 36 -8.45 9.33 7.95
N LEU A 37 -7.73 10.26 8.59
CA LEU A 37 -6.35 10.01 9.02
C LEU A 37 -6.26 8.89 10.09
N GLU A 38 -7.23 8.80 10.99
CA GLU A 38 -7.28 7.70 11.96
C GLU A 38 -7.66 6.37 11.27
N GLU A 39 -8.62 6.37 10.35
CA GLU A 39 -8.96 5.17 9.56
C GLU A 39 -7.74 4.65 8.79
N ILE A 40 -6.97 5.55 8.18
CA ILE A 40 -5.74 5.20 7.45
C ILE A 40 -4.74 4.49 8.37
N ARG A 41 -4.49 5.00 9.58
CA ARG A 41 -3.55 4.37 10.52
C ARG A 41 -3.97 2.97 10.96
N GLU A 42 -5.27 2.72 11.04
CA GLU A 42 -5.80 1.40 11.38
C GLU A 42 -5.70 0.42 10.21
N LEU A 43 -5.91 0.91 8.98
CA LEU A 43 -5.97 0.11 7.77
C LEU A 43 -4.58 -0.15 7.16
N PHE A 44 -3.64 0.76 7.37
CA PHE A 44 -2.27 0.75 6.86
C PHE A 44 -1.27 0.89 8.03
N PRO A 45 -1.19 -0.12 8.90
CA PRO A 45 -0.39 -0.03 10.12
C PRO A 45 1.10 -0.21 9.84
N GLU A 46 1.91 0.77 10.23
CA GLU A 46 3.38 0.71 10.13
C GLU A 46 3.96 -0.63 10.63
N GLY A 47 4.78 -1.26 9.78
CA GLY A 47 5.51 -2.49 10.09
C GLY A 47 4.64 -3.74 10.17
N ARG A 48 3.38 -3.68 9.69
CA ARG A 48 2.43 -4.79 9.74
C ARG A 48 1.62 -4.88 8.46
N GLU A 49 1.55 -6.10 7.92
CA GLU A 49 0.78 -6.40 6.72
C GLU A 49 -0.68 -5.92 6.81
N VAL A 50 -1.14 -5.25 5.75
CA VAL A 50 -2.52 -4.77 5.63
C VAL A 50 -3.54 -5.92 5.64
N ALA A 51 -4.79 -5.60 5.97
CA ALA A 51 -5.87 -6.57 5.85
C ALA A 51 -6.02 -7.03 4.38
N PRO A 52 -6.19 -8.35 4.09
CA PRO A 52 -6.27 -8.86 2.72
C PRO A 52 -7.33 -8.21 1.83
N ARG A 53 -8.38 -7.64 2.42
CA ARG A 53 -9.44 -6.90 1.70
C ARG A 53 -8.93 -5.67 0.93
N LEU A 54 -7.79 -5.10 1.34
CA LEU A 54 -7.17 -3.96 0.64
C LEU A 54 -6.37 -4.39 -0.60
N LEU A 55 -6.09 -5.69 -0.73
CA LEU A 55 -5.34 -6.33 -1.82
C LEU A 55 -6.22 -7.30 -2.62
N ASP A 56 -7.49 -6.98 -2.86
CA ASP A 56 -8.37 -7.85 -3.65
C ASP A 56 -7.95 -7.86 -5.12
N PHE A 57 -7.31 -8.92 -5.58
CA PHE A 57 -6.83 -9.09 -6.96
C PHE A 57 -7.95 -9.17 -8.01
N ARG A 58 -9.22 -9.30 -7.59
CA ARG A 58 -10.37 -9.21 -8.50
C ARG A 58 -10.70 -7.77 -8.87
N VAL A 59 -10.12 -6.82 -8.14
CA VAL A 59 -10.32 -5.40 -8.33
C VAL A 59 -9.20 -4.84 -9.20
N ASP A 60 -9.58 -4.07 -10.23
CA ASP A 60 -8.68 -3.25 -11.04
C ASP A 60 -8.21 -2.04 -10.19
N PRO A 61 -6.94 -2.00 -9.76
CA PRO A 61 -6.47 -0.98 -8.83
C PRO A 61 -6.06 0.30 -9.59
N ASN A 62 -6.82 0.65 -10.64
CA ASN A 62 -6.61 1.80 -11.52
C ASN A 62 -7.88 2.65 -11.60
N ILE A 63 -7.70 3.93 -11.91
CA ILE A 63 -8.81 4.88 -12.04
C ILE A 63 -9.42 4.76 -13.43
N ARG A 64 -10.75 4.57 -13.48
CA ARG A 64 -11.55 4.58 -14.70
C ARG A 64 -12.61 5.68 -14.61
N LEU A 65 -12.57 6.62 -15.56
CA LEU A 65 -13.54 7.70 -15.64
C LEU A 65 -14.70 7.33 -16.55
N TYR A 66 -15.93 7.42 -16.03
CA TYR A 66 -17.15 7.19 -16.81
C TYR A 66 -17.76 8.49 -17.36
N ARG A 67 -17.26 9.64 -16.89
CA ARG A 67 -17.65 10.99 -17.31
C ARG A 67 -16.38 11.84 -17.41
N GLU A 68 -16.45 12.94 -18.15
CA GLU A 68 -15.40 13.95 -18.05
C GLU A 68 -15.35 14.46 -16.61
N ALA A 69 -14.14 14.56 -16.06
CA ALA A 69 -13.93 15.09 -14.72
C ALA A 69 -12.55 15.74 -14.56
N GLU A 70 -12.48 16.71 -13.65
CA GLU A 70 -11.22 17.18 -13.10
C GLU A 70 -10.71 16.21 -12.05
N ILE A 71 -9.42 15.86 -12.10
CA ILE A 71 -8.80 14.93 -11.16
C ILE A 71 -7.84 15.68 -10.27
N GLU A 72 -7.92 15.41 -8.97
CA GLU A 72 -7.00 15.91 -7.97
C GLU A 72 -6.46 14.77 -7.10
N LEU A 73 -5.20 14.93 -6.69
CA LEU A 73 -4.51 14.02 -5.78
C LEU A 73 -4.09 14.76 -4.53
N THR A 74 -4.38 14.22 -3.35
CA THR A 74 -3.96 14.79 -2.07
C THR A 74 -3.02 13.84 -1.36
N PHE A 75 -1.80 14.30 -1.05
CA PHE A 75 -0.85 13.57 -0.22
C PHE A 75 -1.39 13.39 1.20
N LEU A 76 -1.26 12.18 1.76
CA LEU A 76 -1.75 11.85 3.10
C LEU A 76 -0.62 11.54 4.06
N TRP A 77 0.29 10.64 3.68
CA TRP A 77 1.33 10.12 4.57
C TRP A 77 2.45 9.44 3.79
N GLU A 78 3.63 9.33 4.41
CA GLU A 78 4.77 8.53 3.96
C GLU A 78 5.43 7.85 5.18
N GLY A 79 5.54 6.52 5.13
CA GLY A 79 6.23 5.64 6.08
C GLY A 79 7.52 5.03 5.53
N ALA A 80 8.18 5.68 4.57
CA ALA A 80 9.25 5.06 3.80
C ALA A 80 10.66 5.32 4.37
N GLY A 81 11.56 4.37 4.13
CA GLY A 81 13.00 4.61 4.25
C GLY A 81 13.62 5.29 3.01
N PHE A 82 12.95 5.18 1.86
CA PHE A 82 13.40 5.71 0.59
C PHE A 82 12.80 7.08 0.27
N GLN A 83 13.55 7.87 -0.50
CA GLN A 83 13.04 9.12 -1.06
C GLN A 83 12.48 8.85 -2.45
N ASN A 84 11.23 8.38 -2.47
CA ASN A 84 10.57 7.92 -3.69
C ASN A 84 10.23 9.07 -4.64
N SER A 85 10.20 8.80 -5.95
CA SER A 85 9.51 9.65 -6.92
C SER A 85 8.17 9.02 -7.27
N PHE A 86 7.15 9.83 -7.51
CA PHE A 86 5.79 9.34 -7.73
C PHE A 86 5.13 10.06 -8.91
N GLY A 87 4.31 9.33 -9.66
CA GLY A 87 3.59 9.89 -10.80
C GLY A 87 2.41 9.06 -11.28
N TYR A 88 1.83 9.49 -12.39
CA TYR A 88 0.72 8.79 -13.05
C TYR A 88 1.02 8.51 -14.51
N PHE A 89 0.31 7.54 -15.07
CA PHE A 89 0.31 7.26 -16.50
C PHE A 89 -1.11 7.07 -17.02
N LEU A 90 -1.30 7.36 -18.30
CA LEU A 90 -2.54 7.12 -19.02
C LEU A 90 -2.35 5.99 -20.01
N TYR A 91 -3.27 5.05 -20.02
CA TYR A 91 -3.23 3.92 -20.92
C TYR A 91 -4.60 3.64 -21.51
N GLN A 92 -4.61 2.81 -22.54
CA GLN A 92 -5.80 2.22 -23.09
C GLN A 92 -5.57 0.72 -23.19
N ASP A 93 -6.64 -0.04 -23.03
CA ASP A 93 -6.63 -1.49 -23.16
C ASP A 93 -6.97 -1.79 -24.61
N LEU A 94 -5.93 -1.73 -25.43
CA LEU A 94 -6.05 -1.72 -26.89
C LEU A 94 -5.91 -3.12 -27.49
N ASP A 95 -5.38 -4.07 -26.73
CA ASP A 95 -5.21 -5.45 -27.17
C ASP A 95 -6.33 -6.36 -26.66
N ALA A 96 -6.54 -7.47 -27.36
CA ALA A 96 -7.57 -8.45 -27.01
C ALA A 96 -7.16 -9.31 -25.81
N ASP A 97 -5.89 -9.23 -25.39
CA ASP A 97 -5.27 -10.07 -24.38
C ASP A 97 -5.29 -9.39 -23.00
N GLY A 98 -5.58 -8.09 -22.93
CA GLY A 98 -5.73 -7.32 -21.70
C GLY A 98 -4.40 -6.90 -21.07
N VAL A 99 -3.30 -6.90 -21.84
CA VAL A 99 -1.93 -6.72 -21.32
C VAL A 99 -1.34 -5.43 -21.85
N VAL A 100 -1.20 -4.44 -20.98
CA VAL A 100 -0.68 -3.12 -21.34
C VAL A 100 0.82 -3.06 -21.05
N SER A 101 1.65 -2.79 -22.06
CA SER A 101 3.07 -2.50 -21.87
C SER A 101 3.33 -1.02 -21.57
N GLU A 102 4.47 -0.70 -20.91
CA GLU A 102 4.87 0.70 -20.70
C GLU A 102 4.99 1.51 -22.00
N SER A 103 5.34 0.87 -23.10
CA SER A 103 5.45 1.53 -24.42
C SER A 103 4.11 1.99 -24.99
N GLU A 104 3.01 1.50 -24.44
CA GLU A 104 1.64 1.85 -24.82
C GLU A 104 1.06 2.96 -23.95
N PHE A 105 1.81 3.46 -22.97
CA PHE A 105 1.39 4.62 -22.20
C PHE A 105 1.32 5.85 -23.12
N SER A 106 0.12 6.40 -23.21
CA SER A 106 -0.15 7.64 -23.95
C SER A 106 0.39 8.87 -23.23
N ARG A 107 0.64 8.75 -21.92
CA ARG A 107 1.23 9.77 -21.06
C ARG A 107 1.85 9.10 -19.83
N ARG A 108 3.00 9.60 -19.37
CA ARG A 108 3.63 9.27 -18.08
C ARG A 108 4.24 10.56 -17.53
N GLU A 109 3.84 10.94 -16.33
CA GLU A 109 4.24 12.22 -15.71
C GLU A 109 4.62 12.01 -14.26
N THR A 110 5.78 12.52 -13.87
CA THR A 110 6.18 12.61 -12.47
C THR A 110 5.46 13.77 -11.80
N LEU A 111 4.75 13.47 -10.70
CA LEU A 111 3.99 14.44 -9.91
C LEU A 111 4.80 14.93 -8.72
N TRP A 112 5.52 14.05 -8.05
CA TRP A 112 6.45 14.42 -7.00
C TRP A 112 7.80 13.81 -7.31
N GLU A 113 8.78 14.66 -7.65
CA GLU A 113 10.17 14.23 -7.83
C GLU A 113 10.74 13.68 -6.52
N ASN A 114 10.27 14.20 -5.38
CA ASN A 114 10.52 13.72 -4.04
C ASN A 114 9.19 13.63 -3.28
N ALA A 115 8.64 12.42 -3.17
CA ALA A 115 7.39 12.12 -2.49
C ALA A 115 7.56 11.92 -0.97
N SER A 116 8.66 12.42 -0.38
CA SER A 116 8.89 12.30 1.06
C SER A 116 8.23 13.44 1.82
N GLN A 117 7.74 13.14 3.02
CA GLN A 117 7.16 14.13 3.91
C GLN A 117 8.22 14.96 4.65
N VAL A 118 7.77 16.08 5.22
CA VAL A 118 8.61 16.90 6.10
C VAL A 118 9.14 16.05 7.27
N GLY A 119 10.47 15.97 7.37
CA GLY A 119 11.17 15.17 8.38
C GLY A 119 11.80 13.88 7.84
N SER A 120 11.35 13.40 6.68
CA SER A 120 11.89 12.22 5.97
C SER A 120 12.80 12.58 4.78
N GLY A 121 13.09 13.88 4.60
CA GLY A 121 13.98 14.39 3.55
C GLY A 121 13.27 15.01 2.35
N GLY A 122 11.95 15.19 2.43
CA GLY A 122 11.17 15.98 1.47
C GLY A 122 10.41 17.12 2.14
N GLU A 123 9.47 17.69 1.41
CA GLU A 123 8.73 18.89 1.80
C GLU A 123 7.22 18.67 1.94
N LEU A 124 6.72 17.47 1.57
CA LEU A 124 5.29 17.21 1.54
C LEU A 124 4.68 17.21 2.95
N ARG A 125 3.49 17.79 3.03
CA ARG A 125 2.64 17.78 4.22
C ARG A 125 1.31 17.15 3.87
N SER A 126 0.75 16.39 4.81
CA SER A 126 -0.60 15.85 4.69
C SER A 126 -1.57 16.96 4.30
N GLY A 127 -2.31 16.78 3.20
CA GLY A 127 -3.21 17.78 2.62
C GLY A 127 -2.67 18.53 1.41
N GLU A 128 -1.37 18.43 1.10
CA GLU A 128 -0.85 18.98 -0.16
C GLU A 128 -1.50 18.30 -1.35
N THR A 129 -2.15 19.10 -2.19
CA THR A 129 -3.04 18.65 -3.25
C THR A 129 -2.59 19.18 -4.61
N LEU A 130 -2.49 18.30 -5.59
CA LEU A 130 -2.24 18.60 -7.00
C LEU A 130 -3.52 18.42 -7.81
N VAL A 131 -3.92 19.45 -8.55
CA VAL A 131 -4.98 19.34 -9.57
C VAL A 131 -4.34 18.96 -10.90
N LEU A 132 -4.60 17.74 -11.36
CA LEU A 132 -4.04 17.20 -12.61
C LEU A 132 -4.73 17.78 -13.86
N GLY A 133 -5.91 18.37 -13.68
CA GLY A 133 -6.73 18.96 -14.72
C GLY A 133 -7.86 18.03 -15.17
N LYS A 134 -8.49 18.38 -16.30
CA LYS A 134 -9.66 17.67 -16.83
C LYS A 134 -9.28 16.53 -17.77
N PHE A 135 -9.91 15.38 -17.54
CA PHE A 135 -9.77 14.19 -18.34
C PHE A 135 -11.13 13.78 -18.91
N PRO A 136 -11.20 13.33 -20.18
CA PRO A 136 -12.45 12.91 -20.79
C PRO A 136 -12.98 11.60 -20.20
N ALA A 137 -14.27 11.34 -20.43
CA ALA A 137 -14.85 10.02 -20.18
C ALA A 137 -14.08 8.93 -20.96
N GLY A 138 -13.90 7.76 -20.35
CA GLY A 138 -13.13 6.65 -20.90
C GLY A 138 -11.63 6.71 -20.61
N THR A 139 -11.13 7.73 -19.90
CA THR A 139 -9.76 7.74 -19.42
C THR A 139 -9.52 6.58 -18.43
N ARG A 140 -8.43 5.84 -18.67
CA ARG A 140 -7.82 4.93 -17.69
C ARG A 140 -6.52 5.54 -17.21
N MET A 141 -6.37 5.64 -15.89
CA MET A 141 -5.23 6.24 -15.23
C MET A 141 -4.68 5.25 -14.20
N GLY A 142 -3.39 4.97 -14.32
CA GLY A 142 -2.63 4.21 -13.32
C GLY A 142 -1.57 5.09 -12.67
N PHE A 143 -0.94 4.57 -11.63
CA PHE A 143 0.10 5.25 -10.87
C PHE A 143 1.39 4.45 -10.87
N PHE A 144 2.51 5.16 -10.74
CA PHE A 144 3.81 4.55 -10.60
C PHE A 144 4.61 5.20 -9.46
N LEU A 145 5.41 4.38 -8.79
CA LEU A 145 6.38 4.81 -7.80
C LEU A 145 7.76 4.31 -8.21
N GLU A 146 8.72 5.23 -8.29
CA GLU A 146 10.13 4.92 -8.48
C GLU A 146 10.80 4.88 -7.11
N ALA A 147 11.09 3.67 -6.64
CA ALA A 147 11.68 3.43 -5.33
C ALA A 147 13.03 4.14 -5.24
N ASN A 148 13.21 5.01 -4.24
CA ASN A 148 14.38 5.87 -4.07
C ASN A 148 14.69 6.79 -5.27
N GLY A 149 13.70 7.09 -6.12
CA GLY A 149 13.84 7.84 -7.37
C GLY A 149 14.47 9.22 -7.23
N TYR A 150 14.29 9.89 -6.09
CA TYR A 150 14.88 11.21 -5.85
C TYR A 150 16.42 11.19 -5.70
N ARG A 151 16.99 10.04 -5.32
CA ARG A 151 18.44 9.90 -5.08
C ARG A 151 19.13 9.08 -6.16
N ASP A 152 18.75 7.82 -6.26
CA ASP A 152 19.37 6.82 -7.13
C ASP A 152 18.35 5.71 -7.33
N SER A 153 17.49 5.89 -8.33
CA SER A 153 16.31 5.07 -8.62
C SER A 153 16.63 3.57 -8.60
N ASN A 154 15.85 2.80 -7.84
CA ASN A 154 16.01 1.36 -7.67
C ASN A 154 15.14 0.58 -8.66
N ALA A 155 13.84 0.53 -8.39
CA ALA A 155 12.83 -0.18 -9.16
C ALA A 155 11.61 0.71 -9.34
N THR A 156 10.83 0.47 -10.39
CA THR A 156 9.54 1.13 -10.59
C THR A 156 8.42 0.11 -10.34
N TYR A 157 7.49 0.49 -9.48
CA TYR A 157 6.26 -0.26 -9.23
C TYR A 157 5.08 0.49 -9.81
N PHE A 158 4.16 -0.24 -10.41
CA PHE A 158 2.99 0.23 -11.11
C PHE A 158 1.73 -0.36 -10.48
N THR A 159 0.62 0.35 -10.66
CA THR A 159 -0.73 -0.18 -10.40
C THR A 159 -1.16 -1.25 -11.40
N LEU A 160 -0.40 -1.49 -12.46
CA LEU A 160 -0.56 -2.65 -13.33
C LEU A 160 0.37 -3.76 -12.86
N ASP A 161 -0.19 -4.72 -12.12
CA ASP A 161 0.57 -5.77 -11.41
C ASP A 161 1.57 -6.52 -12.31
N HIS A 162 1.23 -6.75 -13.59
CA HIS A 162 2.09 -7.45 -14.54
C HIS A 162 3.33 -6.65 -15.00
N LEU A 163 3.38 -5.36 -14.71
CA LEU A 163 4.57 -4.52 -14.95
C LEU A 163 5.53 -4.52 -13.75
N ASN A 164 5.12 -5.05 -12.59
CA ASN A 164 5.96 -5.02 -11.40
C ASN A 164 7.12 -6.03 -11.53
N PRO A 165 8.37 -5.64 -11.22
CA PRO A 165 9.54 -6.48 -11.46
C PRO A 165 9.53 -7.84 -10.75
N ASP A 166 8.82 -7.95 -9.63
CA ASP A 166 8.64 -9.17 -8.85
C ASP A 166 7.30 -9.88 -9.12
N GLY A 167 6.46 -9.31 -9.99
CA GLY A 167 5.14 -9.84 -10.35
C GLY A 167 4.10 -9.76 -9.24
N HIS A 168 4.35 -8.98 -8.19
CA HIS A 168 3.43 -8.78 -7.07
C HIS A 168 2.67 -7.45 -7.19
N ARG A 169 1.58 -7.32 -6.45
CA ARG A 169 0.84 -6.05 -6.32
C ARG A 169 1.53 -5.16 -5.30
N HIS A 170 1.81 -3.93 -5.71
CA HIS A 170 2.41 -2.88 -4.87
C HIS A 170 1.44 -1.74 -4.54
N LEU A 171 0.13 -1.95 -4.77
CA LEU A 171 -0.90 -0.98 -4.48
C LEU A 171 -2.02 -1.60 -3.63
N ALA A 172 -2.38 -0.93 -2.56
CA ALA A 172 -3.62 -1.12 -1.82
C ALA A 172 -4.56 0.04 -2.11
N MET A 173 -5.86 -0.25 -2.31
CA MET A 173 -6.86 0.75 -2.69
C MET A 173 -8.14 0.56 -1.89
N MET A 174 -8.78 1.66 -1.51
CA MET A 174 -10.14 1.66 -0.97
C MET A 174 -10.86 2.99 -1.19
N ALA A 175 -12.18 2.95 -1.29
CA ALA A 175 -13.03 4.12 -1.15
C ALA A 175 -13.41 4.34 0.32
N THR A 176 -13.46 5.59 0.73
CA THR A 176 -14.07 6.06 1.97
C THR A 176 -15.56 5.70 2.04
N SER A 177 -16.12 5.68 3.24
CA SER A 177 -17.50 5.22 3.46
C SER A 177 -18.57 6.10 2.80
N ASP A 178 -18.30 7.40 2.70
CA ASP A 178 -19.09 8.40 1.95
C ASP A 178 -18.79 8.40 0.44
N ARG A 179 -17.79 7.61 0.01
CA ARG A 179 -17.33 7.45 -1.38
C ARG A 179 -16.76 8.73 -1.99
N GLU A 180 -16.44 9.74 -1.19
CA GLU A 180 -15.89 11.00 -1.69
C GLU A 180 -14.42 10.86 -2.10
N TRP A 181 -13.69 10.01 -1.38
CA TRP A 181 -12.25 9.81 -1.55
C TRP A 181 -11.92 8.37 -1.86
N ILE A 182 -11.06 8.15 -2.84
CA ILE A 182 -10.36 6.88 -3.02
C ILE A 182 -8.98 7.05 -2.37
N VAL A 183 -8.69 6.28 -1.34
CA VAL A 183 -7.37 6.19 -0.70
C VAL A 183 -6.56 5.12 -1.43
N LEU A 184 -5.31 5.46 -1.73
CA LEU A 184 -4.33 4.54 -2.29
C LEU A 184 -3.08 4.55 -1.40
N GLY A 185 -2.54 3.36 -1.17
CA GLY A 185 -1.26 3.12 -0.49
C GLY A 185 -0.34 2.31 -1.38
N ILE A 186 0.94 2.64 -1.41
CA ILE A 186 1.98 1.98 -2.22
C ILE A 186 3.07 1.43 -1.32
N GLU A 187 3.61 0.26 -1.69
CA GLU A 187 4.78 -0.38 -1.11
C GLU A 187 6.01 -0.21 -2.04
N ASP A 188 7.14 0.24 -1.49
CA ASP A 188 8.37 0.57 -2.25
C ASP A 188 9.46 -0.53 -2.25
N LEU A 189 9.28 -1.60 -1.47
CA LEU A 189 10.17 -2.76 -1.44
C LEU A 189 9.56 -3.98 -2.12
N PRO A 190 10.39 -4.86 -2.73
CA PRO A 190 9.89 -6.09 -3.33
C PRO A 190 9.22 -6.98 -2.27
N TRP A 191 8.24 -7.77 -2.68
CA TRP A 191 7.35 -8.55 -1.80
C TRP A 191 8.03 -9.38 -0.70
N ASP A 192 9.22 -9.92 -0.98
CA ASP A 192 10.00 -10.75 -0.06
C ASP A 192 10.84 -9.96 0.97
N ARG A 193 10.88 -8.62 0.85
CA ARG A 193 11.65 -7.71 1.72
C ARG A 193 10.80 -6.61 2.34
N SER A 194 9.59 -6.45 1.86
CA SER A 194 8.54 -5.56 2.35
C SER A 194 7.87 -6.13 3.62
N ASP A 195 7.36 -5.26 4.48
CA ASP A 195 6.46 -5.60 5.60
C ASP A 195 4.96 -5.53 5.22
N ARG A 196 4.68 -5.07 4.00
CA ARG A 196 3.40 -5.14 3.27
C ARG A 196 2.32 -4.30 3.94
N ASP A 197 2.73 -3.19 4.55
CA ASP A 197 1.81 -2.22 5.12
C ASP A 197 1.29 -1.19 4.10
N PHE A 198 1.92 -1.12 2.92
CA PHE A 198 1.57 -0.24 1.79
C PHE A 198 1.45 1.24 2.19
N ASN A 199 2.21 1.67 3.18
CA ASN A 199 2.15 3.04 3.69
C ASN A 199 3.38 3.89 3.31
N ASP A 200 4.31 3.35 2.50
CA ASP A 200 5.49 4.05 1.99
C ASP A 200 5.12 5.29 1.16
N LEU A 201 3.95 5.28 0.53
CA LEU A 201 3.29 6.48 0.02
C LEU A 201 1.78 6.31 0.05
N MET A 202 1.11 7.27 0.69
CA MET A 202 -0.35 7.33 0.76
C MET A 202 -0.91 8.63 0.19
N PHE A 203 -1.93 8.51 -0.64
CA PHE A 203 -2.62 9.66 -1.24
C PHE A 203 -4.09 9.35 -1.51
N THR A 204 -4.89 10.39 -1.68
CA THR A 204 -6.25 10.23 -2.21
C THR A 204 -6.33 10.64 -3.67
N VAL A 205 -7.32 10.09 -4.37
CA VAL A 205 -7.80 10.57 -5.66
C VAL A 205 -9.25 11.01 -5.50
N ARG A 206 -9.56 12.18 -6.04
CA ARG A 206 -10.93 12.69 -6.18
C ARG A 206 -11.20 13.15 -7.61
N ALA A 207 -12.46 13.01 -8.03
CA ALA A 207 -12.96 13.53 -9.30
C ALA A 207 -14.05 14.59 -9.08
N ASP A 208 -14.06 15.64 -9.90
CA ASP A 208 -15.17 16.59 -10.00
C ASP A 208 -15.75 16.58 -11.44
N PRO A 209 -17.00 16.11 -11.64
CA PRO A 209 -17.93 15.64 -10.61
C PRO A 209 -17.58 14.25 -10.07
N GLN A 210 -17.86 14.00 -8.78
CA GLN A 210 -17.65 12.70 -8.10
C GLN A 210 -18.28 11.53 -8.85
N SER A 211 -19.42 11.78 -9.50
CA SER A 211 -20.14 10.81 -10.32
C SER A 211 -19.34 10.22 -11.50
N ALA A 212 -18.17 10.76 -11.83
CA ALA A 212 -17.25 10.17 -12.80
C ALA A 212 -16.57 8.89 -12.30
N LEU A 213 -16.47 8.72 -10.97
CA LEU A 213 -15.89 7.54 -10.30
C LEU A 213 -16.95 6.63 -9.67
N GLU A 214 -18.17 7.12 -9.48
CA GLU A 214 -19.24 6.40 -8.79
C GLU A 214 -19.53 5.03 -9.41
N GLU A 215 -19.54 4.90 -10.74
CA GLU A 215 -19.73 3.61 -11.42
C GLU A 215 -18.56 2.63 -11.16
N ALA A 216 -17.32 3.11 -11.00
CA ALA A 216 -16.19 2.26 -10.61
C ALA A 216 -16.37 1.73 -9.17
N ILE A 217 -16.88 2.57 -8.27
CA ILE A 217 -17.13 2.19 -6.87
C ILE A 217 -18.32 1.21 -6.78
N GLU A 218 -19.41 1.49 -7.49
CA GLU A 218 -20.65 0.69 -7.43
C GLU A 218 -20.52 -0.69 -8.10
N SER A 219 -19.72 -0.78 -9.16
CA SER A 219 -19.41 -2.07 -9.81
C SER A 219 -18.54 -2.99 -8.95
N GLY A 220 -18.01 -2.49 -7.82
CA GLY A 220 -17.12 -3.23 -6.94
C GLY A 220 -15.67 -3.21 -7.38
N ASN A 221 -15.31 -2.40 -8.38
CA ASN A 221 -13.93 -2.18 -8.81
C ASN A 221 -13.15 -1.27 -7.85
N ILE A 222 -13.77 -0.77 -6.77
CA ILE A 222 -13.06 -0.10 -5.69
C ILE A 222 -13.71 -0.59 -4.38
N PRO A 223 -12.97 -1.24 -3.48
CA PRO A 223 -13.55 -1.73 -2.24
C PRO A 223 -13.89 -0.56 -1.34
N VAL A 224 -15.10 -0.55 -0.76
CA VAL A 224 -15.54 0.52 0.15
C VAL A 224 -15.22 0.12 1.59
N ASN A 225 -14.60 1.03 2.36
CA ASN A 225 -14.45 0.84 3.80
C ASN A 225 -15.84 0.93 4.47
N ARG A 226 -16.31 -0.20 4.99
CA ARG A 226 -17.61 -0.30 5.69
C ARG A 226 -17.47 -0.22 7.22
N GLY A 227 -16.30 0.19 7.71
CA GLY A 227 -15.96 0.18 9.13
C GLY A 227 -15.38 -1.17 9.60
N PRO A 228 -15.22 -1.35 10.93
CA PRO A 228 -14.64 -2.55 11.51
C PRO A 228 -15.45 -3.80 11.14
N GLU A 229 -14.74 -4.87 10.79
CA GLU A 229 -15.34 -6.16 10.48
C GLU A 229 -16.05 -6.70 11.73
N PRO A 230 -17.28 -7.25 11.62
CA PRO A 230 -17.81 -8.05 12.72
C PRO A 230 -16.84 -9.19 12.99
N ALA A 231 -16.44 -9.36 14.26
CA ALA A 231 -15.53 -10.44 14.64
C ALA A 231 -16.01 -11.76 14.02
N PRO A 232 -15.09 -12.58 13.46
CA PRO A 232 -15.48 -13.89 12.94
C PRO A 232 -16.27 -14.62 14.04
N PRO A 233 -17.37 -15.31 13.69
CA PRO A 233 -18.14 -16.05 14.68
C PRO A 233 -17.17 -16.93 15.46
N SER A 234 -17.19 -16.79 16.79
CA SER A 234 -16.39 -17.63 17.66
C SER A 234 -16.65 -19.08 17.27
N PRO A 235 -15.62 -19.93 17.04
CA PRO A 235 -15.87 -21.32 16.73
C PRO A 235 -16.73 -21.88 17.85
N ASP A 236 -17.94 -22.35 17.51
CA ASP A 236 -18.87 -22.95 18.45
C ASP A 236 -18.11 -24.05 19.20
N LEU A 237 -17.66 -23.75 20.42
CA LEU A 237 -17.12 -24.75 21.30
C LEU A 237 -18.28 -25.72 21.54
N PRO A 238 -18.10 -27.02 21.28
CA PRO A 238 -19.17 -27.98 21.53
C PRO A 238 -19.62 -27.82 22.98
N GLU A 239 -20.93 -27.68 23.18
CA GLU A 239 -21.54 -27.63 24.50
C GLU A 239 -20.96 -28.75 25.36
N ALA A 240 -20.51 -28.40 26.57
CA ALA A 240 -19.97 -29.36 27.50
C ALA A 240 -20.97 -30.51 27.69
N PRO A 241 -20.53 -31.79 27.62
CA PRO A 241 -21.45 -32.90 27.73
C PRO A 241 -22.19 -32.83 29.06
N GLU A 242 -23.51 -33.04 29.00
CA GLU A 242 -24.38 -33.08 30.18
C GLU A 242 -23.79 -34.00 31.26
N LYS A 243 -23.83 -33.50 32.49
CA LYS A 243 -23.30 -34.14 33.69
C LYS A 243 -23.89 -35.54 33.85
N ILE A 244 -23.11 -36.59 33.59
CA ILE A 244 -23.48 -37.95 33.96
C ILE A 244 -23.52 -38.02 35.50
N VAL A 245 -24.72 -38.16 36.05
CA VAL A 245 -24.95 -38.35 37.48
C VAL A 245 -24.57 -39.78 37.86
N GLY A 246 -23.61 -39.96 38.77
CA GLY A 246 -23.40 -41.26 39.44
C GLY A 246 -21.96 -41.72 39.69
N VAL A 247 -21.02 -40.84 40.05
CA VAL A 247 -19.72 -41.26 40.57
C VAL A 247 -19.64 -40.91 42.06
N PRO A 248 -19.37 -41.87 42.98
CA PRO A 248 -19.18 -41.56 44.40
C PRO A 248 -17.91 -40.73 44.63
N GLU A 249 -17.93 -39.86 45.64
CA GLU A 249 -16.86 -38.90 45.93
C GLU A 249 -15.47 -39.54 46.09
N PRO A 250 -14.39 -38.83 45.68
CA PRO A 250 -13.03 -39.34 45.80
C PRO A 250 -12.51 -39.25 47.25
N ILE A 251 -11.71 -40.24 47.61
CA ILE A 251 -10.86 -40.24 48.81
C ILE A 251 -9.89 -39.05 48.71
N ARG A 252 -9.81 -38.26 49.78
CA ARG A 252 -8.84 -37.17 49.94
C ARG A 252 -7.42 -37.72 49.86
N GLU A 253 -6.63 -37.20 48.93
CA GLU A 253 -5.18 -37.25 48.99
C GLU A 253 -4.56 -35.87 48.76
N ALA A 254 -3.39 -35.69 49.35
CA ALA A 254 -2.82 -34.43 49.80
C ALA A 254 -2.37 -33.47 48.69
N ALA A 255 -2.24 -32.20 49.09
CA ALA A 255 -1.69 -31.11 48.29
C ALA A 255 -0.32 -31.45 47.68
N ALA A 256 -0.18 -31.20 46.38
CA ALA A 256 1.10 -31.03 45.72
C ALA A 256 1.02 -29.90 44.69
N SER A 257 2.15 -29.25 44.55
CA SER A 257 2.48 -27.98 43.89
C SER A 257 2.19 -27.90 42.39
N ALA A 258 2.24 -26.64 41.91
CA ALA A 258 2.16 -26.16 40.51
C ALA A 258 2.73 -27.10 39.43
N PRO A 259 2.17 -27.09 38.20
CA PRO A 259 2.70 -27.88 37.12
C PRO A 259 4.04 -27.33 36.62
N ALA A 260 5.02 -28.22 36.58
CA ALA A 260 6.26 -28.06 35.84
C ALA A 260 5.99 -28.16 34.33
N TYR A 261 6.52 -27.21 33.56
CA TYR A 261 6.73 -27.38 32.12
C TYR A 261 8.02 -28.18 31.92
N LEU A 262 7.94 -29.26 31.16
CA LEU A 262 9.09 -30.07 30.72
C LEU A 262 9.21 -29.95 29.21
N GLU A 263 10.41 -29.56 28.78
CA GLU A 263 10.87 -29.40 27.41
C GLU A 263 10.76 -30.70 26.60
N GLY A 264 10.34 -30.58 25.34
CA GLY A 264 10.45 -31.61 24.32
C GLY A 264 11.48 -31.21 23.26
N SER A 265 12.70 -31.73 23.42
CA SER A 265 13.80 -31.65 22.45
C SER A 265 13.57 -32.63 21.31
N GLY A 266 12.87 -32.19 20.27
CA GLY A 266 12.68 -32.97 19.04
C GLY A 266 13.95 -33.00 18.18
N LEU A 267 14.80 -34.01 18.36
CA LEU A 267 15.78 -34.41 17.33
C LEU A 267 15.61 -35.87 16.97
N GLY A 268 15.45 -36.11 15.66
CA GLY A 268 15.30 -37.44 15.09
C GLY A 268 15.39 -37.50 13.57
N CYS A 269 16.24 -36.70 12.91
CA CYS A 269 16.71 -36.99 11.54
C CYS A 269 18.24 -36.90 11.49
N ARG A 270 18.85 -37.99 11.02
CA ARG A 270 20.29 -38.30 11.05
C ARG A 270 21.05 -37.50 9.97
N LEU A 271 22.15 -36.84 10.34
CA LEU A 271 23.08 -36.20 9.41
C LEU A 271 24.17 -37.18 8.93
N SER A 272 24.55 -37.04 7.66
CA SER A 272 25.82 -37.50 7.07
C SER A 272 26.94 -36.50 7.42
N PRO A 273 28.19 -36.93 7.68
CA PRO A 273 29.23 -36.04 8.21
C PRO A 273 30.08 -35.39 7.11
N ALA A 274 30.25 -34.07 7.19
CA ALA A 274 31.49 -33.37 6.79
C ALA A 274 31.53 -31.94 7.39
N SER A 275 32.47 -31.75 8.34
CA SER A 275 33.22 -30.54 8.74
C SER A 275 32.51 -29.17 8.78
N GLN A 276 32.17 -28.60 9.93
CA GLN A 276 33.05 -27.90 10.90
C GLN A 276 34.02 -26.87 10.30
N GLU A 277 33.55 -25.62 10.19
CA GLU A 277 34.25 -24.31 10.32
C GLU A 277 33.25 -23.27 9.78
N THR A 278 32.59 -22.40 10.54
CA THR A 278 33.16 -21.18 11.11
C THR A 278 32.02 -20.46 11.87
N PHE A 279 32.00 -20.53 13.20
CA PHE A 279 31.10 -19.72 14.05
C PHE A 279 31.93 -18.84 14.99
N GLU A 280 32.81 -18.04 14.40
CA GLU A 280 33.43 -16.88 15.04
C GLU A 280 33.52 -15.74 14.03
N ARG A 281 32.46 -14.93 13.88
CA ARG A 281 32.57 -13.60 13.24
C ARG A 281 31.43 -12.58 13.39
N TYR A 282 30.45 -12.76 14.27
CA TYR A 282 29.39 -11.76 14.45
C TYR A 282 29.20 -11.31 15.90
N ALA A 283 30.25 -10.72 16.46
CA ALA A 283 30.20 -9.99 17.72
C ALA A 283 31.03 -8.71 17.64
N TRP A 284 30.70 -7.78 16.73
CA TRP A 284 31.16 -6.38 16.77
C TRP A 284 30.16 -5.46 16.06
N ARG A 285 29.86 -4.32 16.71
CA ARG A 285 29.12 -3.10 16.26
C ARG A 285 27.68 -2.88 16.75
N LEU A 286 27.45 -3.05 18.05
CA LEU A 286 26.54 -2.19 18.82
C LEU A 286 27.36 -1.29 19.74
N GLN A 287 27.74 -0.10 19.26
CA GLN A 287 28.26 1.03 20.04
C GLN A 287 28.62 2.14 19.05
N TRP A 288 27.82 3.21 18.97
CA TRP A 288 28.19 4.61 18.63
C TRP A 288 26.92 5.47 18.46
N ALA A 289 26.22 5.79 19.56
CA ALA A 289 25.27 6.93 19.61
C ALA A 289 25.00 7.45 21.04
N GLY A 290 25.94 7.26 21.99
CA GLY A 290 25.80 7.66 23.40
C GLY A 290 26.71 8.79 23.87
N LEU A 291 27.48 9.44 22.98
CA LEU A 291 28.60 10.31 23.36
C LEU A 291 28.61 11.72 22.73
N ALA A 292 27.44 12.28 22.40
CA ALA A 292 27.34 13.70 21.96
C ALA A 292 26.47 14.60 22.86
N TYR A 293 25.70 14.04 23.80
CA TYR A 293 24.78 14.84 24.63
C TYR A 293 25.40 15.41 25.93
N LEU A 294 26.61 14.98 26.31
CA LEU A 294 27.26 15.44 27.56
C LEU A 294 28.45 16.40 27.37
N TYR A 295 28.77 16.80 26.13
CA TYR A 295 29.92 17.68 25.87
C TYR A 295 29.57 19.18 25.71
N PHE A 296 28.30 19.57 25.58
CA PHE A 296 27.90 20.97 25.32
C PHE A 296 27.22 21.72 26.47
N LYS A 297 27.11 21.14 27.67
CA LYS A 297 26.49 21.80 28.85
C LYS A 297 27.45 22.06 30.00
N ARG A 298 28.71 22.41 29.73
CA ARG A 298 29.67 22.77 30.80
C ARG A 298 30.80 23.74 30.44
N ARG A 299 30.59 24.71 29.55
CA ARG A 299 31.45 25.92 29.47
C ARG A 299 30.66 27.19 29.16
N GLY A 300 29.89 27.64 30.14
CA GLY A 300 29.56 29.05 30.29
C GLY A 300 30.45 29.65 31.38
N LYS A 301 31.44 30.45 30.99
CA LYS A 301 31.92 31.68 31.65
C LYS A 301 33.20 32.19 30.95
N MET A 302 33.11 33.42 30.43
CA MET A 302 34.19 34.27 29.91
C MET A 302 35.19 34.65 31.04
N PRO A 303 36.38 35.22 30.74
CA PRO A 303 36.56 36.52 30.08
C PRO A 303 37.00 36.44 28.61
#